data_AF-A0A945TZ60-F1
#
_entry.id   AF-A0A945TZ60-F1
#
_cell.length_a   1.000
_cell.length_b   1.000
_cell.length_c   1.000
_cell.angle_alpha   90.00
_cell.angle_beta   90.00
_cell.angle_gamma   90.00
#
_symmetry.space_group_name_H-M   'P 1'
#
loop_
_entity.id
_entity.type
_entity.pdbx_description
1 polymer ?
#
loop_
_entity_poly.entity_id
_entity_poly.type
_entity_poly.pdbx_seq_one_letter_code
_entity_poly.pdbx_strand_id
1 'polypeptide(L)'
;MHDSRLRSAGDVGPAGLISDEPRSTRPCDVEGCEQKHYGRGLCRMHYRRAWEPNAYRKKPFGDPGDAKQLREPEPQPEHCEVDDCTNKARTHRLCNKHWRRFAVYGTTELVGIEEICRYCGSVFTFERKAATSGLAYCSAECGKFSNTQRARLRQAKVAAPFIDWRQVAERDGWTCGICGEPVDPDAPTRTPQSPSVDHIIALANGGEHSWKNVQLAHLGCNASKRDR
;
A
#
# COMPACT_ATOMS: atom_id res chain seq x y z
N MET A 1 21.01 0.22 10.62
CA MET A 1 22.17 -0.45 11.27
C MET A 1 21.84 -1.07 12.64
N HIS A 2 20.58 -1.06 13.10
CA HIS A 2 20.22 -1.65 14.41
C HIS A 2 19.79 -3.13 14.32
N ASP A 3 19.18 -3.57 13.21
CA ASP A 3 18.66 -4.94 13.03
C ASP A 3 19.74 -6.03 13.13
N SER A 4 20.94 -5.78 12.60
CA SER A 4 22.05 -6.74 12.64
C SER A 4 22.63 -6.95 14.05
N ARG A 5 22.55 -5.93 14.93
CA ARG A 5 23.04 -6.00 16.31
C ARG A 5 22.07 -6.78 17.18
N LEU A 6 20.76 -6.55 17.01
CA LEU A 6 19.71 -7.29 17.72
C LEU A 6 19.82 -8.80 17.48
N ARG A 7 20.09 -9.22 16.23
CA ARG A 7 20.23 -10.64 15.87
C ARG A 7 21.49 -11.31 16.44
N SER A 8 22.55 -10.55 16.68
CA SER A 8 23.86 -11.10 17.06
C SER A 8 24.14 -11.01 18.57
N ALA A 9 23.66 -9.94 19.22
CA ALA A 9 23.98 -9.61 20.61
C ALA A 9 22.74 -9.55 21.53
N GLY A 10 21.53 -9.75 21.00
CA GLY A 10 20.29 -9.75 21.79
C GLY A 10 19.78 -8.37 22.22
N ASP A 11 20.58 -7.31 22.04
CA ASP A 11 20.20 -5.92 22.30
C ASP A 11 20.82 -4.98 21.24
N VAL A 12 20.17 -3.85 20.99
CA VAL A 12 20.62 -2.81 20.05
C VAL A 12 21.71 -1.90 20.64
N GLY A 13 21.97 -2.01 21.96
CA GLY A 13 22.87 -1.15 22.72
C GLY A 13 22.31 0.26 22.93
N PRO A 14 22.94 1.07 23.80
CA PRO A 14 22.49 2.45 24.03
C PRO A 14 22.59 3.28 22.73
N ALA A 15 21.67 4.23 22.56
CA ALA A 15 21.72 5.18 21.45
C ALA A 15 23.02 5.98 21.55
N GLY A 16 24.01 5.62 20.72
CA GLY A 16 25.25 6.37 20.63
C GLY A 16 24.94 7.82 20.27
N LEU A 17 25.54 8.76 21.00
CA LEU A 17 25.45 10.18 20.68
C LEU A 17 25.89 10.35 19.22
N ILE A 18 25.01 10.90 18.38
CA ILE A 18 25.42 11.39 17.07
C ILE A 18 26.33 12.57 17.38
N SER A 19 27.62 12.46 17.10
CA SER A 19 28.57 13.54 17.32
C SER A 19 28.07 14.81 16.62
N ASP A 20 27.98 15.91 17.35
CA ASP A 20 27.67 17.26 16.83
C ASP A 20 28.82 17.84 15.97
N GLU A 21 29.91 17.10 15.80
CA GLU A 21 30.98 17.50 14.88
C GLU A 21 30.45 17.61 13.44
N PRO A 22 30.71 18.74 12.75
CA PRO A 22 30.22 18.95 11.41
C PRO A 22 30.78 17.87 10.48
N ARG A 23 29.88 17.10 9.84
CA ARG A 23 30.23 16.16 8.78
C ARG A 23 31.11 16.87 7.75
N SER A 24 32.36 16.38 7.60
CA SER A 24 33.43 16.80 6.67
C SER A 24 33.02 17.87 5.65
N THR A 25 33.67 19.04 5.69
CA THR A 25 33.51 20.15 4.72
C THR A 25 34.33 19.96 3.45
N ARG A 26 35.09 18.87 3.31
CA ARG A 26 35.92 18.60 2.14
C ARG A 26 35.07 18.56 0.85
N PRO A 27 35.55 19.08 -0.28
CA PRO A 27 34.89 18.91 -1.58
C PRO A 27 35.04 17.47 -2.10
N CYS A 28 34.37 17.17 -3.20
CA CYS A 28 34.45 15.88 -3.89
C CYS A 28 35.84 15.68 -4.51
N ASP A 29 36.34 14.44 -4.49
CA ASP A 29 37.62 14.06 -5.09
C ASP A 29 37.56 13.92 -6.63
N VAL A 30 36.41 14.17 -7.25
CA VAL A 30 36.31 14.16 -8.73
C VAL A 30 36.74 15.53 -9.24
N GLU A 31 37.73 15.56 -10.13
CA GLU A 31 38.26 16.79 -10.70
C GLU A 31 37.13 17.65 -11.30
N GLY A 32 37.11 18.94 -10.95
CA GLY A 32 36.06 19.87 -11.36
C GLY A 32 34.74 19.76 -10.58
N CYS A 33 34.67 18.93 -9.52
CA CYS A 33 33.48 18.82 -8.67
C CYS A 33 33.66 19.53 -7.32
N GLU A 34 33.06 20.72 -7.18
CA GLU A 34 33.13 21.51 -5.95
C GLU A 34 32.06 21.10 -4.90
N GLN A 35 31.32 20.02 -5.17
CA GLN A 35 30.23 19.58 -4.30
C GLN A 35 30.74 18.99 -2.98
N LYS A 36 29.99 19.20 -1.90
CA LYS A 36 30.35 18.69 -0.57
C LYS A 36 30.50 17.16 -0.55
N HIS A 37 31.57 16.69 0.07
CA HIS A 37 31.86 15.28 0.35
C HIS A 37 30.73 14.63 1.15
N TYR A 38 30.28 13.46 0.68
CA TYR A 38 29.24 12.65 1.31
C TYR A 38 29.83 11.38 1.93
N GLY A 39 30.74 10.70 1.22
CA GLY A 39 31.40 9.49 1.71
C GLY A 39 32.41 8.94 0.69
N ARG A 40 33.45 8.24 1.18
CA ARG A 40 34.53 7.66 0.35
C ARG A 40 35.21 8.64 -0.63
N GLY A 41 35.33 9.90 -0.25
CA GLY A 41 35.94 10.92 -1.11
C GLY A 41 34.96 11.59 -2.07
N LEU A 42 33.74 11.08 -2.19
CA LEU A 42 32.80 11.48 -3.25
C LEU A 42 31.61 12.27 -2.71
N CYS A 43 31.08 13.18 -3.53
CA CYS A 43 29.78 13.81 -3.28
C CYS A 43 28.64 12.78 -3.42
N ARG A 44 27.43 13.13 -2.96
CA ARG A 44 26.28 12.19 -2.96
C ARG A 44 25.97 11.61 -4.34
N MET A 45 26.16 12.40 -5.40
CA MET A 45 25.94 11.97 -6.78
C MET A 45 27.03 11.00 -7.26
N HIS A 46 28.31 11.36 -7.14
CA HIS A 46 29.44 10.52 -7.52
C HIS A 46 29.50 9.24 -6.70
N TYR A 47 29.19 9.31 -5.40
CA TYR A 47 29.05 8.14 -4.55
C TYR A 47 27.98 7.18 -5.08
N ARG A 48 26.81 7.69 -5.48
CA ARG A 48 25.71 6.84 -6.02
C ARG A 48 26.08 6.21 -7.36
N ARG A 49 26.72 6.95 -8.26
CA ARG A 49 27.24 6.44 -9.54
C ARG A 49 28.28 5.34 -9.35
N ALA A 50 29.23 5.57 -8.45
CA ALA A 50 30.27 4.59 -8.10
C ALA A 50 29.73 3.36 -7.36
N TRP A 51 28.53 3.47 -6.75
CA TRP A 51 27.92 2.46 -5.90
C TRP A 51 26.85 1.61 -6.58
N GLU A 52 26.43 1.87 -7.82
CA GLU A 52 25.31 1.13 -8.43
C GLU A 52 25.53 -0.40 -8.39
N PRO A 53 24.72 -1.16 -7.62
CA PRO A 53 24.85 -2.60 -7.55
C PRO A 53 24.17 -3.21 -8.79
N ASN A 54 24.95 -3.52 -9.83
CA ASN A 54 24.45 -4.40 -10.88
C ASN A 54 24.43 -5.84 -10.35
N ALA A 55 23.23 -6.35 -10.07
CA ALA A 55 22.97 -7.66 -9.46
C ALA A 55 23.64 -8.85 -10.18
N TYR A 56 24.12 -8.66 -11.41
CA TYR A 56 24.72 -9.72 -12.23
C TYR A 56 26.26 -9.75 -12.24
N ARG A 57 26.96 -8.71 -11.78
CA ARG A 57 28.43 -8.67 -11.77
C ARG A 57 28.93 -8.09 -10.46
N LYS A 58 29.57 -8.93 -9.62
CA LYS A 58 30.40 -8.50 -8.48
C LYS A 58 31.58 -7.67 -9.01
N LYS A 59 31.37 -6.39 -9.31
CA LYS A 59 32.45 -5.45 -9.63
C LYS A 59 32.91 -4.72 -8.36
N PRO A 60 34.20 -4.36 -8.25
CA PRO A 60 34.68 -3.43 -7.24
C PRO A 60 34.01 -2.05 -7.42
N PHE A 61 34.01 -1.26 -6.35
CA PHE A 61 33.59 0.15 -6.36
C PHE A 61 34.17 0.87 -7.59
N GLY A 62 33.30 1.43 -8.43
CA GLY A 62 33.65 1.82 -9.80
C GLY A 62 34.02 3.29 -9.98
N ASP A 63 34.23 3.66 -11.25
CA ASP A 63 34.50 5.03 -11.69
C ASP A 63 33.28 5.94 -11.44
N PRO A 64 33.42 7.03 -10.65
CA PRO A 64 32.33 7.99 -10.40
C PRO A 64 31.87 8.77 -11.64
N GLY A 65 32.65 8.74 -12.73
CA GLY A 65 32.43 9.51 -13.95
C GLY A 65 32.76 10.99 -13.80
N ASP A 66 32.80 11.71 -14.93
CA ASP A 66 33.17 13.13 -14.96
C ASP A 66 32.20 14.02 -14.17
N ALA A 67 32.72 15.17 -13.74
CA ALA A 67 32.01 16.22 -13.02
C ALA A 67 30.92 16.94 -13.86
N LYS A 68 30.43 16.36 -14.97
CA LYS A 68 29.43 16.96 -15.87
C LYS A 68 28.36 17.68 -15.04
N GLN A 69 28.36 19.02 -15.15
CA GLN A 69 27.32 19.85 -14.59
C GLN A 69 25.98 19.28 -15.07
N LEU A 70 25.10 18.98 -14.11
CA LEU A 70 23.72 18.68 -14.42
C LEU A 70 23.21 19.87 -15.25
N ARG A 71 22.66 19.58 -16.43
CA ARG A 71 21.94 20.55 -17.25
C ARG A 71 21.08 21.40 -16.31
N GLU A 72 21.18 22.72 -16.42
CA GLU A 72 20.38 23.61 -15.58
C GLU A 72 18.93 23.12 -15.61
N PRO A 73 18.34 22.78 -14.44
CA PRO A 73 17.00 22.24 -14.42
C PRO A 73 16.08 23.31 -15.00
N GLU A 74 15.28 22.93 -16.01
CA GLU A 74 14.25 23.82 -16.53
C GLU A 74 13.42 24.37 -15.36
N PRO A 75 13.11 25.68 -15.35
CA PRO A 75 12.35 26.29 -14.28
C PRO A 75 11.00 25.57 -14.18
N GLN A 76 10.79 24.89 -13.05
CA GLN A 76 9.52 24.24 -12.79
C GLN A 76 8.44 25.33 -12.64
N PRO A 77 7.25 25.16 -13.25
CA PRO A 77 6.18 26.13 -13.08
C PRO A 77 5.82 26.28 -11.60
N GLU A 78 5.33 27.46 -11.20
CA GLU A 78 4.95 27.70 -9.81
C GLU A 78 3.76 26.82 -9.42
N HIS A 79 2.83 26.57 -10.34
CA HIS A 79 1.59 25.84 -10.12
C HIS A 79 1.50 24.58 -10.99
N CYS A 80 0.70 23.62 -10.53
CA CYS A 80 0.40 22.39 -11.23
C CYS A 80 -0.30 22.67 -12.56
N GLU A 81 0.07 21.93 -13.61
CA GLU A 81 -0.53 22.03 -14.94
C GLU A 81 -1.97 21.47 -15.04
N VAL A 82 -2.51 20.92 -13.95
CA VAL A 82 -3.89 20.41 -13.97
C VAL A 82 -4.83 21.58 -13.70
N ASP A 83 -5.86 21.72 -14.54
CA ASP A 83 -6.89 22.74 -14.39
C ASP A 83 -7.46 22.75 -12.97
N ASP A 84 -7.68 23.95 -12.44
CA ASP A 84 -8.15 24.21 -11.07
C ASP A 84 -7.25 23.67 -9.94
N CYS A 85 -5.98 23.32 -10.23
CA CYS A 85 -5.02 22.89 -9.21
C CYS A 85 -4.04 24.00 -8.79
N THR A 86 -4.29 24.61 -7.64
CA THR A 86 -3.42 25.65 -7.05
C THR A 86 -2.18 25.10 -6.33
N ASN A 87 -1.93 23.79 -6.40
CA ASN A 87 -0.77 23.19 -5.73
C ASN A 87 0.54 23.49 -6.48
N LYS A 88 1.63 23.65 -5.75
CA LYS A 88 2.96 23.84 -6.33
C LYS A 88 3.40 22.66 -7.20
N ALA A 89 3.83 22.93 -8.44
CA ALA A 89 4.42 21.92 -9.31
C ALA A 89 5.80 21.50 -8.80
N ARG A 90 6.13 20.22 -9.02
CA ARG A 90 7.37 19.61 -8.50
C ARG A 90 8.18 18.96 -9.61
N THR A 91 7.60 17.95 -10.26
CA THR A 91 8.28 17.14 -11.28
C THR A 91 7.28 16.92 -12.40
N HIS A 92 7.76 16.96 -13.65
CA HIS A 92 6.90 16.86 -14.82
C HIS A 92 5.76 17.90 -14.84
N ARG A 93 5.99 19.11 -14.29
CA ARG A 93 5.01 20.20 -14.23
C ARG A 93 3.73 19.89 -13.42
N LEU A 94 3.72 18.76 -12.71
CA LEU A 94 2.61 18.32 -11.87
C LEU A 94 2.94 18.46 -10.37
N CYS A 95 1.91 18.62 -9.54
CA CYS A 95 2.05 18.48 -8.09
C CYS A 95 2.28 17.01 -7.72
N ASN A 96 2.82 16.72 -6.52
CA ASN A 96 3.10 15.35 -6.07
C ASN A 96 1.86 14.43 -6.12
N LYS A 97 0.66 14.96 -5.89
CA LYS A 97 -0.60 14.20 -5.93
C LYS A 97 -0.94 13.80 -7.37
N HIS A 98 -0.85 14.74 -8.31
CA HIS A 98 -1.17 14.52 -9.72
C HIS A 98 -0.10 13.69 -10.44
N TRP A 99 1.18 13.93 -10.16
CA TRP A 99 2.25 13.07 -10.67
C TRP A 99 2.07 11.62 -10.21
N ARG A 100 1.83 11.39 -8.92
CA ARG A 100 1.62 10.02 -8.43
C ARG A 100 0.38 9.38 -9.02
N ARG A 101 -0.68 10.15 -9.28
CA ARG A 101 -1.89 9.65 -9.93
C ARG A 101 -1.59 9.24 -11.38
N PHE A 102 -0.96 10.12 -12.14
CA PHE A 102 -0.53 9.87 -13.51
C PHE A 102 0.41 8.67 -13.62
N ALA A 103 1.41 8.57 -12.75
CA ALA A 103 2.37 7.46 -12.76
C ALA A 103 1.74 6.07 -12.49
N VAL A 104 0.58 6.03 -11.82
CA VAL A 104 -0.11 4.76 -11.50
C VAL A 104 -1.20 4.45 -12.52
N TYR A 105 -1.97 5.44 -12.98
CA TYR A 105 -3.18 5.23 -13.79
C TYR A 105 -3.09 5.78 -15.21
N GLY A 106 -2.01 6.48 -15.57
CA GLY A 106 -1.89 7.17 -16.85
C GLY A 106 -2.74 8.45 -16.98
N THR A 107 -3.46 8.86 -15.92
CA THR A 107 -4.29 10.07 -15.91
C THR A 107 -4.16 10.85 -14.60
N THR A 108 -4.32 12.16 -14.69
CA THR A 108 -4.41 13.08 -13.55
C THR A 108 -5.84 13.25 -13.03
N GLU A 109 -6.85 12.77 -13.74
CA GLU A 109 -8.25 12.82 -13.31
C GLU A 109 -8.52 11.82 -12.18
N LEU A 110 -9.51 12.14 -11.34
CA LEU A 110 -9.99 11.20 -10.33
C LEU A 110 -10.77 10.08 -11.02
N VAL A 111 -10.08 8.96 -11.27
CA VAL A 111 -10.75 7.74 -11.71
C VAL A 111 -11.37 7.07 -10.49
N GLY A 112 -12.67 6.77 -10.55
CA GLY A 112 -13.30 5.85 -9.61
C GLY A 112 -12.68 4.47 -9.81
N ILE A 113 -11.97 3.97 -8.81
CA ILE A 113 -11.42 2.61 -8.84
C ILE A 113 -12.38 1.72 -8.08
N GLU A 114 -12.88 0.69 -8.75
CA GLU A 114 -13.68 -0.37 -8.14
C GLU A 114 -12.75 -1.37 -7.43
N GLU A 115 -12.94 -1.53 -6.13
CA GLU A 115 -12.12 -2.39 -5.28
C GLU A 115 -13.00 -3.27 -4.39
N ILE A 116 -12.52 -4.47 -4.04
CA ILE A 116 -13.24 -5.40 -3.14
C ILE A 116 -12.84 -5.16 -1.69
N CYS A 117 -13.81 -5.01 -0.79
CA CYS A 117 -13.57 -4.88 0.65
C CYS A 117 -13.06 -6.20 1.24
N ARG A 118 -11.85 -6.20 1.82
CA ARG A 118 -11.25 -7.36 2.47
C ARG A 118 -11.91 -7.77 3.79
N TYR A 119 -12.89 -7.02 4.28
CA TYR A 119 -13.66 -7.38 5.46
C TYR A 119 -15.01 -7.99 5.09
N CYS A 120 -15.83 -7.29 4.30
CA CYS A 120 -17.19 -7.72 3.99
C CYS A 120 -17.40 -8.21 2.55
N GLY A 121 -16.39 -8.15 1.69
CA GLY A 121 -16.48 -8.58 0.29
C GLY A 121 -17.19 -7.61 -0.65
N SER A 122 -17.81 -6.53 -0.15
CA SER A 122 -18.49 -5.57 -1.03
C SER A 122 -17.50 -4.88 -1.96
N VAL A 123 -17.80 -4.83 -3.25
CA VAL A 123 -17.12 -3.92 -4.18
C VAL A 123 -17.44 -2.48 -3.77
N PHE A 124 -16.53 -1.54 -3.96
CA PHE A 124 -16.76 -0.12 -3.65
C PHE A 124 -15.93 0.77 -4.56
N THR A 125 -16.43 1.97 -4.83
CA THR A 125 -15.69 3.03 -5.51
C THR A 125 -15.16 4.03 -4.49
N PHE A 126 -13.93 4.51 -4.67
CA PHE A 126 -13.44 5.66 -3.91
C PHE A 126 -12.75 6.69 -4.79
N GLU A 127 -13.09 7.94 -4.54
CA GLU A 127 -12.33 9.09 -5.00
C GLU A 127 -11.05 9.23 -4.16
N ARG A 128 -9.88 8.86 -4.70
CA ARG A 128 -8.63 8.96 -3.94
C ARG A 128 -8.20 10.41 -3.72
N LYS A 129 -8.47 10.96 -2.52
CA LYS A 129 -7.85 12.22 -2.04
C LYS A 129 -6.36 12.06 -1.64
N ALA A 130 -5.85 10.84 -1.45
CA ALA A 130 -4.43 10.62 -1.14
C ALA A 130 -3.89 9.25 -1.62
N ALA A 131 -2.97 9.30 -2.57
CA ALA A 131 -1.66 8.67 -2.56
C ALA A 131 -1.24 7.76 -1.36
N THR A 132 -1.95 6.68 -1.06
CA THR A 132 -1.41 5.58 -0.24
C THR A 132 -2.07 4.26 -0.58
N SER A 133 -1.29 3.19 -0.53
CA SER A 133 -1.58 1.79 -0.80
C SER A 133 -2.51 1.13 0.24
N GLY A 134 -3.67 1.72 0.52
CA GLY A 134 -4.35 1.49 1.80
C GLY A 134 -5.88 1.45 1.85
N LEU A 135 -6.61 1.26 0.75
CA LEU A 135 -8.07 1.09 0.85
C LEU A 135 -8.44 -0.37 0.65
N ALA A 136 -8.14 -1.18 1.67
CA ALA A 136 -8.59 -2.57 1.75
C ALA A 136 -10.07 -2.69 2.13
N TYR A 137 -10.76 -1.60 2.47
CA TYR A 137 -12.10 -1.65 3.07
C TYR A 137 -13.02 -0.55 2.57
N CYS A 138 -14.29 -0.89 2.41
CA CYS A 138 -15.35 -0.02 1.89
C CYS A 138 -15.85 1.07 2.88
N SER A 139 -15.45 1.01 4.15
CA SER A 139 -15.73 2.06 5.15
C SER A 139 -14.71 2.03 6.28
N ALA A 140 -14.61 3.13 7.03
CA ALA A 140 -13.81 3.19 8.25
C ALA A 140 -14.27 2.14 9.28
N GLU A 141 -15.57 1.82 9.34
CA GLU A 141 -16.08 0.78 10.24
C GLU A 141 -15.58 -0.60 9.81
N CYS A 142 -15.61 -0.95 8.52
CA CYS A 142 -15.06 -2.21 8.03
C CYS A 142 -13.56 -2.35 8.36
N GLY A 143 -12.82 -1.25 8.28
CA GLY A 143 -11.43 -1.21 8.76
C GLY A 143 -11.31 -1.47 10.26
N LYS A 144 -12.15 -0.81 11.09
CA LYS A 144 -12.20 -1.03 12.54
C LYS A 144 -12.58 -2.47 12.89
N PHE A 145 -13.62 -3.02 12.27
CA PHE A 145 -14.07 -4.39 12.53
C PHE A 145 -13.02 -5.43 12.14
N SER A 146 -12.35 -5.27 10.99
CA SER A 146 -11.24 -6.16 10.61
C SER A 146 -10.11 -6.13 11.64
N ASN A 147 -9.76 -4.94 12.16
CA ASN A 147 -8.73 -4.83 13.20
C ASN A 147 -9.15 -5.50 14.51
N THR A 148 -10.39 -5.28 14.96
CA THR A 148 -10.95 -5.93 16.16
C THR A 148 -10.99 -7.44 16.01
N GLN A 149 -11.42 -7.96 14.85
CA GLN A 149 -11.46 -9.39 14.57
C GLN A 149 -10.06 -10.01 14.61
N ARG A 150 -9.07 -9.38 13.96
CA ARG A 150 -7.67 -9.84 14.01
C ARG A 150 -7.11 -9.85 15.43
N ALA A 151 -7.43 -8.84 16.24
CA ALA A 151 -7.00 -8.77 17.63
C ALA A 151 -7.58 -9.94 18.45
N ARG A 152 -8.88 -10.23 18.29
CA ARG A 152 -9.54 -11.38 18.93
C ARG A 152 -8.92 -12.71 18.51
N LEU A 153 -8.70 -12.91 17.21
CA LEU A 153 -8.08 -14.13 16.67
C LEU A 153 -6.65 -14.33 17.21
N ARG A 154 -5.84 -13.26 17.28
CA ARG A 154 -4.50 -13.29 17.89
C ARG A 154 -4.56 -13.68 19.37
N GLN A 155 -5.48 -13.11 20.13
CA GLN A 155 -5.66 -13.41 21.55
C GLN A 155 -6.13 -14.86 21.77
N ALA A 156 -7.04 -15.34 20.92
CA ALA A 156 -7.53 -16.71 20.93
C ALA A 156 -6.53 -17.73 20.35
N LYS A 157 -5.39 -17.28 19.79
CA LYS A 157 -4.42 -18.09 19.04
C LYS A 157 -5.07 -18.90 17.89
N VAL A 158 -6.19 -18.41 17.36
CA VAL A 158 -6.90 -19.05 16.25
C VAL A 158 -6.34 -18.51 14.95
N ALA A 159 -5.73 -19.38 14.15
CA ALA A 159 -5.39 -19.07 12.78
C ALA A 159 -6.68 -19.07 11.95
N ALA A 160 -7.23 -17.90 11.64
CA ALA A 160 -8.34 -17.80 10.71
C ALA A 160 -7.80 -17.74 9.28
N PRO A 161 -8.29 -18.60 8.36
CA PRO A 161 -7.90 -18.54 6.96
C PRO A 161 -8.40 -17.25 6.31
N PHE A 162 -7.67 -16.77 5.32
CA PHE A 162 -8.22 -15.82 4.36
C PHE A 162 -9.26 -16.55 3.51
N ILE A 163 -10.46 -15.98 3.41
CA ILE A 163 -11.58 -16.53 2.62
C ILE A 163 -11.89 -15.52 1.53
N ASP A 164 -11.66 -15.92 0.28
CA ASP A 164 -12.05 -15.15 -0.89
C ASP A 164 -13.53 -15.42 -1.21
N TRP A 165 -14.35 -14.37 -1.27
CA TRP A 165 -15.78 -14.50 -1.53
C TRP A 165 -16.06 -15.08 -2.91
N ARG A 166 -15.21 -14.83 -3.92
CA ARG A 166 -15.41 -15.39 -5.27
C ARG A 166 -15.24 -16.89 -5.28
N GLN A 167 -14.26 -17.39 -4.53
CA GLN A 167 -14.06 -18.83 -4.35
C GLN A 167 -15.24 -19.47 -3.60
N VAL A 168 -15.83 -18.78 -2.61
CA VAL A 168 -17.08 -19.22 -1.97
C VAL A 168 -18.23 -19.23 -2.98
N ALA A 169 -18.36 -18.20 -3.82
CA ALA A 169 -19.42 -18.09 -4.82
C ALA A 169 -19.32 -19.18 -5.91
N GLU A 170 -18.11 -19.44 -6.41
CA GLU A 170 -17.83 -20.51 -7.37
C GLU A 170 -18.16 -21.88 -6.79
N ARG A 171 -17.76 -22.14 -5.54
CA ARG A 171 -18.09 -23.37 -4.80
C ARG A 171 -19.60 -23.55 -4.67
N ASP A 172 -20.31 -22.47 -4.36
CA ASP A 172 -21.76 -22.48 -4.10
C ASP A 172 -22.58 -22.33 -5.39
N GLY A 173 -21.94 -22.39 -6.56
CA GLY A 173 -22.61 -22.32 -7.86
C GLY A 173 -23.42 -21.04 -8.04
N TRP A 174 -22.94 -19.91 -7.49
CA TRP A 174 -23.64 -18.62 -7.49
C TRP A 174 -25.05 -18.68 -6.91
N THR A 175 -25.29 -19.58 -5.95
CA THR A 175 -26.60 -19.75 -5.31
C THR A 175 -26.56 -19.21 -3.88
N CYS A 176 -27.58 -18.44 -3.49
CA CYS A 176 -27.69 -17.92 -2.13
C CYS A 176 -28.04 -19.05 -1.15
N GLY A 177 -27.17 -19.31 -0.17
CA GLY A 177 -27.38 -20.33 0.88
C GLY A 177 -28.46 -19.99 1.91
N ILE A 178 -29.12 -18.82 1.79
CA ILE A 178 -30.23 -18.43 2.68
C ILE A 178 -31.58 -18.58 1.97
N CYS A 179 -31.74 -18.04 0.76
CA CYS A 179 -33.02 -18.08 0.04
C CYS A 179 -33.06 -19.09 -1.11
N GLY A 180 -31.93 -19.64 -1.54
CA GLY A 180 -31.83 -20.58 -2.66
C GLY A 180 -31.83 -19.95 -4.06
N GLU A 181 -32.01 -18.62 -4.16
CA GLU A 181 -32.05 -17.93 -5.44
C GLU A 181 -30.64 -17.61 -5.99
N PRO A 182 -30.48 -17.47 -7.32
CA PRO A 182 -29.21 -17.06 -7.93
C PRO A 182 -28.74 -15.69 -7.41
N VAL A 183 -27.44 -15.58 -7.21
CA VAL A 183 -26.75 -14.33 -6.88
C VAL A 183 -26.05 -13.83 -8.14
N ASP A 184 -26.41 -12.63 -8.57
CA ASP A 184 -25.77 -12.00 -9.72
C ASP A 184 -24.36 -11.49 -9.34
N PRO A 185 -23.29 -11.97 -10.02
CA PRO A 185 -21.92 -11.50 -9.80
C PRO A 185 -21.73 -10.00 -10.01
N ASP A 186 -22.53 -9.43 -10.91
CA ASP A 186 -22.41 -8.05 -11.38
C ASP A 186 -23.44 -7.13 -10.70
N ALA A 187 -24.20 -7.65 -9.73
CA ALA A 187 -25.17 -6.87 -8.99
C ALA A 187 -24.50 -5.64 -8.35
N PRO A 188 -25.13 -4.44 -8.46
CA PRO A 188 -24.55 -3.23 -7.93
C PRO A 188 -24.22 -3.37 -6.45
N THR A 189 -23.04 -2.90 -6.09
CA THR A 189 -22.48 -3.09 -4.77
C THR A 189 -23.38 -2.53 -3.66
N ARG A 190 -23.40 -3.16 -2.48
CA ARG A 190 -24.18 -2.71 -1.31
C ARG A 190 -25.69 -2.65 -1.53
N THR A 191 -26.20 -3.26 -2.58
CA THR A 191 -27.64 -3.48 -2.76
C THR A 191 -28.08 -4.76 -2.07
N PRO A 192 -29.37 -4.93 -1.76
CA PRO A 192 -29.87 -6.17 -1.18
C PRO A 192 -29.55 -7.40 -2.03
N GLN A 193 -29.42 -7.27 -3.36
CA GLN A 193 -29.11 -8.35 -4.30
C GLN A 193 -27.60 -8.59 -4.48
N SER A 194 -26.74 -7.73 -3.93
CA SER A 194 -25.28 -7.89 -4.11
C SER A 194 -24.72 -9.13 -3.42
N PRO A 195 -23.64 -9.75 -3.96
CA PRO A 195 -22.97 -10.88 -3.32
C PRO A 195 -22.40 -10.54 -1.95
N SER A 196 -22.51 -11.47 -1.00
CA SER A 196 -21.89 -11.37 0.33
C SER A 196 -21.52 -12.76 0.89
N VAL A 197 -20.56 -12.80 1.82
CA VAL A 197 -20.22 -14.03 2.56
C VAL A 197 -21.01 -14.06 3.86
N ASP A 198 -21.88 -15.06 4.00
CA ASP A 198 -22.64 -15.35 5.22
C ASP A 198 -21.93 -16.43 6.05
N HIS A 199 -21.92 -16.27 7.37
CA HIS A 199 -21.49 -17.32 8.28
C HIS A 199 -22.68 -18.20 8.62
N ILE A 200 -22.68 -19.48 8.23
CA ILE A 200 -23.81 -20.41 8.40
C ILE A 200 -24.29 -20.37 9.86
N ILE A 201 -23.37 -20.62 10.80
CA ILE A 201 -23.51 -20.29 12.21
C ILE A 201 -22.89 -18.91 12.42
N ALA A 202 -23.69 -17.95 12.90
CA ALA A 202 -23.20 -16.60 13.14
C ALA A 202 -22.02 -16.57 14.12
N LEU A 203 -21.07 -15.67 13.90
CA LEU A 203 -19.92 -15.47 14.80
C LEU A 203 -20.36 -15.13 16.24
N ALA A 204 -21.45 -14.37 16.38
CA ALA A 204 -22.03 -14.02 17.69
C ALA A 204 -22.56 -15.25 18.45
N ASN A 205 -22.98 -16.29 17.72
CA ASN A 205 -23.49 -17.54 18.26
C ASN A 205 -22.41 -18.64 18.34
N GLY A 206 -21.13 -18.26 18.30
CA GLY A 206 -20.01 -19.20 18.41
C GLY A 206 -19.59 -19.88 17.10
N GLY A 207 -20.10 -19.43 15.95
CA GLY A 207 -19.67 -19.94 14.65
C GLY A 207 -18.18 -19.63 14.38
N GLU A 208 -17.51 -20.53 13.67
CA GLU A 208 -16.10 -20.35 13.29
C GLU A 208 -15.97 -19.51 12.01
N HIS A 209 -14.92 -18.70 11.89
CA HIS A 209 -14.55 -18.12 10.61
C HIS A 209 -13.70 -19.11 9.79
N SER A 210 -14.35 -20.09 9.15
CA SER A 210 -13.69 -21.12 8.35
C SER A 210 -14.48 -21.47 7.09
N TRP A 211 -13.81 -22.10 6.11
CA TRP A 211 -14.44 -22.56 4.87
C TRP A 211 -15.67 -23.44 5.08
N LYS A 212 -15.76 -24.13 6.24
CA LYS A 212 -16.88 -25.01 6.60
C LYS A 212 -18.11 -24.25 7.11
N ASN A 213 -17.91 -23.02 7.59
CA ASN A 213 -18.95 -22.22 8.23
C ASN A 213 -19.22 -20.92 7.45
N VAL A 214 -18.89 -20.87 6.17
CA VAL A 214 -19.22 -19.76 5.27
C VAL A 214 -20.01 -20.27 4.07
N GLN A 215 -20.92 -19.44 3.56
CA GLN A 215 -21.68 -19.66 2.33
C GLN A 215 -21.92 -18.34 1.59
N LEU A 216 -22.18 -18.40 0.29
CA LEU A 216 -22.63 -17.25 -0.48
C LEU A 216 -24.05 -16.87 -0.06
N ALA A 217 -24.32 -15.57 0.08
CA ALA A 217 -25.67 -15.06 0.25
C ALA A 217 -25.83 -13.68 -0.38
N HIS A 218 -27.05 -13.32 -0.79
CA HIS A 218 -27.37 -11.92 -1.06
C HIS A 218 -27.14 -11.09 0.20
N LEU A 219 -26.62 -9.87 0.04
CA LEU A 219 -26.36 -8.97 1.15
C LEU A 219 -27.63 -8.68 1.98
N GLY A 220 -28.78 -8.55 1.32
CA GLY A 220 -30.08 -8.35 1.95
C GLY A 220 -30.48 -9.54 2.82
N CYS A 221 -30.36 -10.77 2.29
CA CYS A 221 -30.65 -11.99 3.04
C CYS A 221 -29.74 -12.13 4.27
N ASN A 222 -28.44 -11.89 4.11
CA ASN A 222 -27.45 -11.93 5.18
C ASN A 222 -27.73 -10.84 6.25
N ALA A 223 -28.15 -9.64 5.83
CA ALA A 223 -28.54 -8.57 6.75
C ALA A 223 -29.81 -8.93 7.55
N SER A 224 -30.82 -9.52 6.90
CA SER A 224 -32.06 -9.94 7.55
C SER A 224 -31.89 -11.14 8.48
N LYS A 225 -30.87 -11.97 8.27
CA LYS A 225 -30.53 -13.11 9.14
C LYS A 225 -30.11 -12.70 10.55
N ARG A 226 -29.68 -11.45 10.75
CA ARG A 226 -28.96 -10.99 11.96
C ARG A 226 -29.67 -11.19 13.30
N ASP A 227 -30.96 -11.56 13.32
CA ASP A 227 -31.75 -11.80 14.54
C ASP A 227 -32.52 -13.15 14.55
N ARG A 228 -32.04 -14.20 13.87
CA ARG A 228 -32.57 -15.57 14.02
C ARG A 228 -31.50 -16.61 14.31
#